data_AF-A0A323V8T1-F1
#
_entry.id   AF-A0A323V8T1-F1
#
_cell.length_a   1.000
_cell.length_b   1.000
_cell.length_c   1.000
_cell.angle_alpha   90.00
_cell.angle_beta   90.00
_cell.angle_gamma   90.00
#
_symmetry.space_group_name_H-M   'P 1'
#
loop_
_entity.id
_entity.type
_entity.pdbx_description
1 polymer ?
#
loop_
_entity_poly.entity_id
_entity_poly.type
_entity_poly.pdbx_seq_one_letter_code
_entity_poly.pdbx_strand_id
1 'polypeptide(L)'
;SRRGGPSLDRALDGLAAARTTAGTAPAPRTTVVAHSYGTVVAGQAVRAPGRLAADALVLLGSPGLAGGGAEQLEVDEVFGAASPADPVAWLGWFGSAPSDFSYGDVPLPAEVTEGHTDYYDPDRPTLAAIGEVVAGVGGEG
;
A
#
# COMPACT_ATOMS: atom_id res chain seq x y z
N SER A 1 -13.57 2.25 -6.97
CA SER A 1 -13.18 1.45 -5.78
C SER A 1 -14.25 0.43 -5.33
N ARG A 2 -15.55 0.77 -5.20
CA ARG A 2 -16.62 -0.13 -4.68
C ARG A 2 -16.69 -1.56 -5.27
N ARG A 3 -16.37 -1.75 -6.55
CA ARG A 3 -16.24 -3.10 -7.17
C ARG A 3 -14.80 -3.61 -7.21
N GLY A 4 -13.83 -2.70 -7.25
CA GLY A 4 -12.40 -3.02 -7.35
C GLY A 4 -11.84 -3.60 -6.06
N GLY A 5 -12.16 -3.02 -4.89
CA GLY A 5 -11.70 -3.49 -3.58
C GLY A 5 -12.09 -4.95 -3.32
N PRO A 6 -13.38 -5.32 -3.39
CA PRO A 6 -13.81 -6.71 -3.25
C PRO A 6 -13.30 -7.65 -4.33
N SER A 7 -12.82 -7.14 -5.48
CA SER A 7 -12.21 -7.97 -6.52
C SER A 7 -10.72 -8.19 -6.25
N LEU A 8 -10.02 -7.19 -5.71
CA LEU A 8 -8.65 -7.31 -5.26
C LEU A 8 -8.55 -8.27 -4.07
N ASP A 9 -9.42 -8.12 -3.08
CA ASP A 9 -9.52 -9.01 -1.91
C ASP A 9 -9.65 -10.49 -2.33
N ARG A 10 -10.68 -10.81 -3.12
CA ARG A 10 -10.86 -12.17 -3.69
C ARG A 10 -9.69 -12.65 -4.53
N ALA A 11 -8.97 -11.76 -5.21
CA ALA A 11 -7.79 -12.15 -6.00
C ALA A 11 -6.62 -12.57 -5.10
N LEU A 12 -6.44 -11.87 -3.97
CA LEU A 12 -5.43 -12.22 -2.96
C LEU A 12 -5.76 -13.55 -2.28
N ASP A 13 -7.03 -13.78 -1.94
CA ASP A 13 -7.49 -15.09 -1.43
C ASP A 13 -7.18 -16.23 -2.42
N GLY A 14 -7.48 -16.01 -3.70
CA GLY A 14 -7.20 -16.98 -4.76
C GLY A 14 -5.69 -17.26 -4.92
N LEU A 15 -4.87 -16.21 -4.83
CA LEU A 15 -3.41 -16.34 -4.89
C LEU A 15 -2.85 -17.12 -3.69
N ALA A 16 -3.34 -16.84 -2.49
CA ALA A 16 -2.96 -17.57 -1.27
C ALA A 16 -3.36 -19.05 -1.36
N ALA A 17 -4.59 -19.35 -1.80
CA ALA A 17 -5.06 -20.72 -1.98
C ALA A 17 -4.24 -21.51 -3.02
N ALA A 18 -3.85 -20.86 -4.13
CA ALA A 18 -3.04 -21.47 -5.18
C ALA A 18 -1.62 -21.83 -4.68
N ARG A 19 -0.99 -20.95 -3.88
CA ARG A 19 0.34 -21.18 -3.31
C ARG A 19 0.35 -22.30 -2.28
N THR A 20 -0.68 -22.39 -1.44
CA THR A 20 -0.85 -23.51 -0.51
C THR A 20 -0.96 -24.84 -1.25
N THR A 21 -1.69 -24.88 -2.37
CA THR A 21 -1.82 -26.09 -3.20
C THR A 21 -0.51 -26.49 -3.86
N ALA A 22 0.34 -25.52 -4.24
CA ALA A 22 1.62 -25.78 -4.89
C ALA A 22 2.73 -26.31 -3.95
N GLY A 23 2.50 -26.32 -2.62
CA GLY A 23 3.45 -26.86 -1.65
C GLY A 23 4.74 -26.04 -1.49
N THR A 24 4.75 -24.77 -1.90
CA THR A 24 5.91 -23.87 -1.74
C THR A 24 6.04 -23.48 -0.27
N ALA A 25 6.93 -24.16 0.47
CA ALA A 25 7.28 -23.83 1.84
C ALA A 25 8.73 -23.35 1.93
N PRO A 26 9.02 -22.21 2.60
CA PRO A 26 8.05 -21.28 3.20
C PRO A 26 7.25 -20.52 2.13
N ALA A 27 6.05 -20.05 2.49
CA ALA A 27 5.21 -19.27 1.59
C ALA A 27 5.89 -17.94 1.24
N PRO A 28 5.87 -17.50 -0.03
CA PRO A 28 6.43 -16.21 -0.40
C PRO A 28 5.60 -15.06 0.17
N ARG A 29 6.28 -14.00 0.61
CA ARG A 29 5.66 -12.73 1.01
C ARG A 29 4.77 -12.17 -0.10
N THR A 30 3.65 -11.58 0.28
CA THR A 30 2.67 -10.95 -0.59
C THR A 30 2.56 -9.48 -0.21
N THR A 31 3.03 -8.62 -1.10
CA THR A 31 2.93 -7.17 -0.93
C THR A 31 1.99 -6.60 -1.98
N VAL A 32 1.04 -5.77 -1.54
CA VAL A 32 0.20 -4.97 -2.43
C VAL A 32 0.83 -3.58 -2.55
N VAL A 33 1.30 -3.21 -3.74
CA VAL A 33 1.77 -1.85 -4.02
C VAL A 33 0.66 -1.11 -4.77
N ALA A 34 0.22 0.01 -4.20
CA ALA A 34 -0.87 0.80 -4.72
C ALA A 34 -0.47 2.26 -4.87
N HIS A 35 -0.81 2.85 -6.01
CA HIS A 35 -0.48 4.23 -6.35
C HIS A 35 -1.72 5.01 -6.75
N SER A 36 -1.78 6.29 -6.37
CA SER A 36 -2.86 7.20 -6.76
C SER A 36 -4.24 6.64 -6.39
N TYR A 37 -5.20 6.64 -7.31
CA TYR A 37 -6.52 6.05 -7.10
C TYR A 37 -6.46 4.53 -6.76
N GLY A 38 -5.38 3.84 -7.11
CA GLY A 38 -5.13 2.46 -6.67
C GLY A 38 -5.12 2.32 -5.16
N THR A 39 -4.65 3.34 -4.41
CA THR A 39 -4.69 3.33 -2.93
C THR A 39 -6.12 3.31 -2.42
N VAL A 40 -7.04 3.99 -3.12
CA VAL A 40 -8.48 3.99 -2.78
C VAL A 40 -9.06 2.61 -3.03
N VAL A 41 -8.60 1.89 -4.05
CA VAL A 41 -9.03 0.51 -4.33
C VAL A 41 -8.50 -0.44 -3.25
N ALA A 42 -7.22 -0.35 -2.91
CA ALA A 42 -6.59 -1.16 -1.86
C ALA A 42 -7.23 -0.90 -0.47
N GLY A 43 -7.48 0.37 -0.15
CA GLY A 43 -8.20 0.80 1.05
C GLY A 43 -9.66 0.33 1.11
N GLN A 44 -10.27 -0.05 -0.01
CA GLN A 44 -11.57 -0.72 -0.02
C GLN A 44 -11.46 -2.24 0.08
N ALA A 45 -10.32 -2.83 -0.31
CA ALA A 45 -10.09 -4.28 -0.19
C ALA A 45 -9.94 -4.68 1.28
N VAL A 46 -9.10 -3.97 2.03
CA VAL A 46 -8.89 -4.15 3.49
C VAL A 46 -10.13 -3.94 4.36
N ARG A 47 -11.24 -3.45 3.79
CA ARG A 47 -12.52 -3.25 4.49
C ARG A 47 -13.48 -4.42 4.33
N ALA A 48 -13.14 -5.39 3.47
CA ALA A 48 -13.87 -6.65 3.44
C ALA A 48 -13.71 -7.32 4.82
N PRO A 49 -14.72 -8.08 5.30
CA PRO A 49 -14.60 -8.76 6.59
C PRO A 49 -13.43 -9.75 6.59
N GLY A 50 -12.50 -9.58 7.53
CA GLY A 50 -11.34 -10.45 7.68
C GLY A 50 -10.06 -9.84 7.14
N ARG A 51 -8.93 -10.40 7.58
CA ARG A 51 -7.60 -9.91 7.21
C ARG A 51 -7.39 -10.06 5.72
N LEU A 52 -6.84 -9.01 5.10
CA LEU A 52 -6.40 -9.05 3.72
C LEU A 52 -5.37 -10.18 3.57
N ALA A 53 -5.49 -11.00 2.53
CA ALA A 53 -4.52 -12.05 2.22
C ALA A 53 -3.21 -11.48 1.61
N ALA A 54 -2.60 -10.51 2.30
CA ALA A 54 -1.33 -9.90 2.01
C ALA A 54 -0.58 -9.60 3.32
N ASP A 55 0.75 -9.65 3.29
CA ASP A 55 1.59 -9.35 4.45
C ASP A 55 1.84 -7.84 4.58
N ALA A 56 1.94 -7.13 3.45
CA ALA A 56 2.21 -5.69 3.47
C ALA A 56 1.40 -4.93 2.42
N LEU A 57 1.08 -3.68 2.74
CA LEU A 57 0.45 -2.72 1.87
C LEU A 57 1.34 -1.48 1.73
N VAL A 58 1.64 -1.09 0.50
CA VAL A 58 2.40 0.13 0.18
C VAL A 58 1.48 1.12 -0.53
N LEU A 59 1.35 2.33 0.03
CA LEU A 59 0.43 3.37 -0.41
C LEU A 59 1.18 4.61 -0.90
N LEU A 60 1.14 4.88 -2.20
CA LEU A 60 1.93 5.94 -2.83
C LEU A 60 1.03 7.03 -3.40
N GLY A 61 1.33 8.30 -3.08
CA GLY A 61 0.67 9.45 -3.73
C GLY A 61 -0.85 9.44 -3.61
N SER A 62 -1.37 9.07 -2.44
CA SER A 62 -2.80 8.81 -2.28
C SER A 62 -3.66 10.07 -2.29
N PRO A 63 -4.78 10.13 -3.04
CA PRO A 63 -5.78 11.20 -2.90
C PRO A 63 -6.65 11.08 -1.63
N GLY A 64 -6.29 10.21 -0.70
CA GLY A 64 -7.07 9.88 0.50
C GLY A 64 -7.55 8.43 0.49
N LEU A 65 -7.72 7.87 1.68
CA LEU A 65 -8.37 6.60 1.95
C LEU A 65 -9.49 6.82 2.95
N ALA A 66 -10.65 6.27 2.65
CA ALA A 66 -11.75 6.32 3.61
C ALA A 66 -11.45 5.33 4.73
N GLY A 67 -11.56 5.72 6.00
CA GLY A 67 -11.62 4.77 7.12
C GLY A 67 -10.89 5.09 8.40
N GLY A 68 -10.14 6.19 8.44
CA GLY A 68 -9.26 6.48 9.57
C GLY A 68 -7.80 6.34 9.16
N GLY A 69 -6.95 5.97 10.11
CA GLY A 69 -5.54 5.66 9.93
C GLY A 69 -5.27 4.23 9.45
N ALA A 70 -3.98 3.90 9.42
CA ALA A 70 -3.43 2.63 9.00
C ALA A 70 -3.80 1.48 9.94
N GLU A 71 -4.03 1.76 11.22
CA GLU A 71 -4.39 0.77 12.23
C GLU A 71 -5.78 0.15 12.03
N GLN A 72 -6.64 0.79 11.23
CA GLN A 72 -7.93 0.23 10.81
C GLN A 72 -7.83 -0.63 9.53
N LEU A 73 -6.65 -0.76 8.93
CA LEU A 73 -6.43 -1.63 7.78
C LEU A 73 -6.11 -3.03 8.30
N GLU A 74 -6.90 -4.04 7.93
CA GLU A 74 -6.69 -5.43 8.37
C GLU A 74 -5.52 -6.12 7.61
N VAL A 75 -4.32 -5.56 7.70
CA VAL A 75 -3.05 -6.05 7.10
C VAL A 75 -1.91 -5.92 8.14
N ASP A 76 -0.86 -6.75 8.05
CA ASP A 76 0.20 -6.76 9.08
C ASP A 76 1.05 -5.49 9.04
N GLU A 77 1.44 -5.06 7.85
CA GLU A 77 2.32 -3.91 7.67
C GLU A 77 1.73 -2.92 6.66
N VAL A 78 1.76 -1.64 7.01
CA VAL A 78 1.31 -0.54 6.16
C VAL A 78 2.46 0.44 6.00
N PHE A 79 2.87 0.66 4.76
CA PHE A 79 3.89 1.61 4.38
C PHE A 79 3.29 2.68 3.48
N GLY A 80 3.77 3.92 3.59
CA GLY A 80 3.25 5.01 2.78
C GLY A 80 4.31 6.00 2.34
N ALA A 81 4.09 6.59 1.16
CA ALA A 81 4.92 7.66 0.64
C ALA A 81 4.04 8.77 0.07
N ALA A 82 4.38 10.01 0.42
CA ALA A 82 3.76 11.20 -0.13
C ALA A 82 4.82 12.29 -0.31
N SER A 83 4.94 12.82 -1.53
CA SER A 83 5.83 13.94 -1.80
C SER A 83 5.10 15.28 -1.72
N PRO A 84 5.72 16.34 -1.16
CA PRO A 84 5.26 17.72 -1.30
C PRO A 84 4.98 18.16 -2.75
N ALA A 85 5.72 17.64 -3.73
CA ALA A 85 5.52 17.96 -5.15
C ALA A 85 4.39 17.17 -5.82
N ASP A 86 3.79 16.20 -5.13
CA ASP A 86 2.65 15.43 -5.61
C ASP A 86 1.32 16.10 -5.20
N PRO A 87 0.65 16.86 -6.08
CA PRO A 87 -0.60 17.54 -5.74
C PRO A 87 -1.73 16.56 -5.39
N VAL A 88 -1.70 15.32 -5.90
CA VAL A 88 -2.74 14.33 -5.64
C VAL A 88 -2.69 13.88 -4.18
N ALA A 89 -1.49 13.71 -3.63
CA ALA A 89 -1.28 13.32 -2.23
C ALA A 89 -1.96 14.29 -1.23
N TRP A 90 -2.16 15.54 -1.62
CA TRP A 90 -2.71 16.60 -0.77
C TRP A 90 -4.21 16.84 -0.95
N LEU A 91 -4.88 16.12 -1.86
CA LEU A 91 -6.28 16.39 -2.17
C LEU A 91 -7.23 16.00 -1.03
N GLY A 92 -6.93 14.91 -0.31
CA GLY A 92 -7.78 14.40 0.77
C GLY A 92 -9.21 14.03 0.37
N TRP A 93 -9.49 13.90 -0.94
CA TRP A 93 -10.84 13.70 -1.50
C TRP A 93 -11.56 12.48 -0.93
N PHE A 94 -10.82 11.49 -0.48
CA PHE A 94 -11.38 10.24 0.03
C PHE A 94 -11.11 10.01 1.52
N GLY A 95 -10.47 10.96 2.21
CA GLY A 95 -10.13 10.85 3.64
C GLY A 95 -8.64 10.98 3.92
N SER A 96 -8.21 10.47 5.07
CA SER A 96 -6.81 10.47 5.51
C SER A 96 -5.92 9.61 4.61
N ALA A 97 -4.64 9.96 4.53
CA ALA A 97 -3.65 9.32 3.67
C ALA A 97 -2.26 9.45 4.28
N PRO A 98 -1.24 8.76 3.76
CA PRO A 98 0.15 8.91 4.20
C PRO A 98 0.73 10.33 4.15
N SER A 99 0.09 11.27 3.45
CA SER A 99 0.44 12.69 3.50
C SER A 99 0.13 13.35 4.85
N ASP A 100 -0.69 12.71 5.69
CA ASP A 100 -0.96 13.09 7.07
C ASP A 100 -0.05 12.27 8.01
N PHE A 101 0.84 12.94 8.75
CA PHE A 101 1.74 12.29 9.70
C PHE A 101 1.02 11.50 10.82
N SER A 102 -0.27 11.77 11.05
CA SER A 102 -1.09 11.04 12.02
C SER A 102 -1.77 9.80 11.42
N TYR A 103 -1.53 9.49 10.15
CA TYR A 103 -2.12 8.32 9.48
C TYR A 103 -1.65 6.99 10.07
N GLY A 104 -0.44 6.92 10.63
CA GLY A 104 0.03 5.74 11.36
C GLY A 104 0.66 4.64 10.50
N ASP A 105 0.98 4.93 9.24
CA ASP A 105 1.82 4.08 8.40
C ASP A 105 3.31 4.21 8.74
N VAL A 106 4.11 3.24 8.27
CA VAL A 106 5.58 3.35 8.26
C VAL A 106 5.98 4.20 7.04
N PRO A 107 6.52 5.42 7.24
CA PRO A 107 6.83 6.31 6.13
C PRO A 107 8.01 5.80 5.31
N LEU A 108 7.83 5.71 4.00
CA LEU A 108 8.90 5.47 3.04
C LEU A 108 9.52 6.81 2.61
N PRO A 109 10.83 6.84 2.31
CA PRO A 109 11.48 8.03 1.82
C PRO A 109 10.92 8.41 0.44
N ALA A 110 10.53 9.68 0.28
CA ALA A 110 10.22 10.29 -1.01
C ALA A 110 10.90 11.65 -1.09
N GLU A 111 11.55 11.94 -2.21
CA GLU A 111 12.15 13.26 -2.43
C GLU A 111 11.05 14.32 -2.55
N VAL A 112 11.36 15.51 -2.04
CA VAL A 112 10.41 16.64 -2.06
C VAL A 112 10.02 17.12 -3.46
N THR A 113 10.78 16.70 -4.47
CA THR A 113 10.56 17.01 -5.89
C THR A 113 9.88 15.90 -6.68
N GLU A 114 9.63 14.73 -6.08
CA GLU A 114 8.91 13.64 -6.75
C GLU A 114 7.48 14.09 -7.08
N GLY A 115 7.21 14.24 -8.38
CA GLY A 115 5.87 14.44 -8.89
C GLY A 115 5.02 13.18 -8.72
N HIS A 116 3.74 13.30 -9.06
CA HIS A 116 2.79 12.23 -8.84
C HIS A 116 3.18 10.88 -9.48
N THR A 117 3.94 10.88 -10.57
CA THR A 117 4.36 9.65 -11.27
C THR A 117 5.72 9.12 -10.84
N ASP A 118 6.47 9.88 -10.06
CA ASP A 118 7.92 9.72 -9.95
C ASP A 118 8.33 8.72 -8.86
N TYR A 119 7.38 8.23 -8.05
CA TYR A 119 7.63 7.23 -7.00
C TYR A 119 8.22 5.91 -7.52
N TYR A 120 8.11 5.66 -8.83
CA TYR A 120 8.65 4.48 -9.50
C TYR A 120 9.91 4.77 -10.31
N ASP A 121 10.42 6.00 -10.27
CA ASP A 121 11.62 6.36 -11.02
C ASP A 121 12.85 5.67 -10.39
N PRO A 122 13.74 5.10 -11.22
CA PRO A 122 14.83 4.25 -10.75
C PRO A 122 15.93 5.00 -10.00
N ASP A 123 15.99 6.33 -10.15
CA ASP A 123 16.93 7.20 -9.46
C ASP A 123 16.36 7.80 -8.16
N ARG A 124 15.14 7.39 -7.77
CA ARG A 124 14.46 7.88 -6.56
C ARG A 124 14.56 6.91 -5.39
N PRO A 125 14.65 7.42 -4.14
CA PRO A 125 14.72 6.57 -2.96
C PRO A 125 13.44 5.76 -2.75
N THR A 126 12.28 6.26 -3.20
CA THR A 126 11.00 5.57 -3.04
C THR A 126 11.01 4.18 -3.69
N LEU A 127 11.53 4.06 -4.92
CA LEU A 127 11.54 2.76 -5.61
C LEU A 127 12.40 1.72 -4.88
N ALA A 128 13.57 2.14 -4.38
CA ALA A 128 14.44 1.26 -3.61
C ALA A 128 13.75 0.76 -2.34
N ALA A 129 13.11 1.67 -1.60
CA ALA A 129 12.36 1.34 -0.38
C ALA A 129 11.16 0.41 -0.65
N ILE A 130 10.43 0.60 -1.76
CA ILE A 130 9.38 -0.33 -2.19
C ILE A 130 9.98 -1.73 -2.40
N GLY A 131 11.14 -1.82 -3.03
CA GLY A 131 11.86 -3.08 -3.26
C GLY A 131 12.22 -3.79 -1.95
N GLU A 132 12.65 -3.05 -0.93
CA GLU A 132 12.97 -3.58 0.39
C GLU A 132 11.74 -4.13 1.12
N VAL A 133 10.60 -3.44 1.04
CA VAL A 133 9.33 -3.94 1.59
C VAL A 133 8.88 -5.23 0.89
N VAL A 134 8.98 -5.28 -0.44
CA VAL A 134 8.61 -6.47 -1.24
C VAL A 134 9.54 -7.65 -0.93
N ALA A 135 10.83 -7.39 -0.73
CA ALA A 135 11.80 -8.41 -0.34
C ALA A 135 11.70 -8.83 1.14
N GLY A 136 10.96 -8.07 1.96
CA GLY A 136 10.80 -8.35 3.39
C GLY A 136 12.04 -7.98 4.22
N VAL A 137 12.83 -7.00 3.78
CA VAL A 137 14.07 -6.56 4.43
C VAL A 137 14.01 -5.14 5.03
N GLY A 138 12.92 -4.40 4.79
CA GLY A 138 12.81 -2.96 5.11
C GLY A 138 11.93 -2.58 6.30
N GLY A 139 11.73 -3.45 7.30
CA GLY A 139 10.79 -3.23 8.41
C GLY A 139 11.41 -2.93 9.79
N GLU A 140 12.73 -2.92 9.93
CA GLU A 140 13.40 -2.65 11.21
C GLU A 140 14.11 -1.29 11.17
N GLY A 141 13.47 -0.27 11.74
CA GLY A 141 14.01 1.08 11.92
C GLY A 141 13.26 1.85 13.01
#